data_AF-A0A0G1R6E9-F1
#
_entry.id   AF-A0A0G1R6E9-F1
#
_cell.length_a   1.000
_cell.length_b   1.000
_cell.length_c   1.000
_cell.angle_alpha   90.00
_cell.angle_beta   90.00
_cell.angle_gamma   90.00
#
_symmetry.space_group_name_H-M   'P 1'
#
loop_
_entity.id
_entity.type
_entity.pdbx_description
1 polymer ?
#
loop_
_entity_poly.entity_id
_entity_poly.type
_entity_poly.pdbx_seq_one_letter_code
_entity_poly.pdbx_strand_id
1 'polypeptide(L)'
;MILGDILQGVFGEKGIAGEVVDVLKSSGVIKDPDMELKIRQALQDYELKKSQQDVDLSKIAADDRKSARDMNITSLQQDDKFVKRFIYMYASITTFVTFLYIFLVTFWTIPETNVRFADTVLGFFLGTLLATIITFFFGSSSSSLAKTQVIDKLVRGK
;
A
#
# COMPACT_ATOMS: atom_id res chain seq x y z
N MET A 1 10.70 -7.62 1.79
CA MET A 1 11.80 -8.60 1.79
C MET A 1 12.66 -8.41 0.55
N ILE A 2 12.09 -8.48 -0.66
CA ILE A 2 12.81 -8.39 -1.94
C ILE A 2 13.68 -7.12 -2.12
N LEU A 3 13.20 -5.93 -1.72
CA LEU A 3 13.96 -4.69 -1.92
C LEU A 3 15.19 -4.60 -1.00
N GLY A 4 15.12 -5.16 0.22
CA GLY A 4 16.24 -5.18 1.16
C GLY A 4 17.37 -6.07 0.64
N ASP A 5 17.02 -7.25 0.13
CA ASP A 5 17.97 -8.22 -0.40
C ASP A 5 18.63 -7.73 -1.71
N ILE A 6 17.88 -7.01 -2.57
CA ILE A 6 18.43 -6.37 -3.77
C ILE A 6 19.38 -5.22 -3.41
N LEU A 7 19.02 -4.38 -2.45
CA LEU A 7 19.88 -3.28 -2.02
C LEU A 7 21.15 -3.79 -1.35
N GLN A 8 21.08 -4.88 -0.59
CA GLN A 8 22.24 -5.53 0.02
C GLN A 8 23.13 -6.24 -1.01
N GLY A 9 22.53 -6.81 -2.07
CA GLY A 9 23.24 -7.45 -3.17
C GLY A 9 23.90 -6.47 -4.15
N VAL A 10 23.35 -5.26 -4.32
CA VAL A 10 23.89 -4.24 -5.23
C VAL A 10 24.89 -3.32 -4.52
N PHE A 11 24.63 -2.92 -3.27
CA PHE A 11 25.42 -1.91 -2.54
C PHE A 11 26.31 -2.49 -1.41
N GLY A 12 26.32 -3.81 -1.24
CA GLY A 12 27.13 -4.51 -0.23
C GLY A 12 26.83 -4.12 1.22
N GLU A 13 27.71 -4.54 2.14
CA GLU A 13 27.56 -4.35 3.59
C GLU A 13 27.56 -2.87 4.04
N LYS A 14 27.98 -1.95 3.15
CA LYS A 14 28.09 -0.52 3.42
C LYS A 14 26.85 0.30 2.99
N GLY A 15 25.94 -0.27 2.21
CA GLY A 15 24.71 0.38 1.75
C GLY A 15 24.92 1.57 0.79
N ILE A 16 23.81 2.17 0.30
CA ILE A 16 23.80 3.25 -0.69
C ILE A 16 24.66 4.45 -0.24
N ALA A 17 24.57 4.82 1.05
CA ALA A 17 25.36 5.91 1.63
C ALA A 17 26.87 5.63 1.63
N GLY A 18 27.28 4.37 1.75
CA GLY A 18 28.69 3.98 1.65
C GLY A 18 29.24 4.10 0.24
N GLU A 19 28.46 3.68 -0.76
CA GLU A 19 28.87 3.68 -2.16
C GLU A 19 28.92 5.09 -2.76
N VAL A 20 27.96 5.95 -2.41
CA VAL A 20 27.99 7.37 -2.81
C VAL A 20 29.24 8.07 -2.25
N VAL A 21 29.65 7.73 -1.02
CA VAL A 21 30.88 8.28 -0.43
C VAL A 21 32.13 7.73 -1.13
N ASP A 22 32.16 6.46 -1.51
CA ASP A 22 33.28 5.86 -2.23
C ASP A 22 33.41 6.44 -3.68
N VAL A 23 32.30 6.77 -4.33
CA VAL A 23 32.28 7.52 -5.61
C VAL A 23 32.76 8.98 -5.43
N LEU A 24 32.39 9.63 -4.34
CA LEU A 24 32.84 11.00 -4.03
C LEU A 24 34.34 11.07 -3.63
N LYS A 25 34.88 9.99 -3.06
CA LYS A 25 36.33 9.81 -2.83
C LYS A 25 37.08 9.57 -4.13
N SER A 26 36.60 8.65 -4.97
CA SER A 26 37.26 8.32 -6.25
C SER A 26 37.24 9.46 -7.27
N SER A 27 36.26 10.36 -7.20
CA SER A 27 36.21 11.60 -8.01
C SER A 27 37.09 12.73 -7.49
N GLY A 28 37.79 12.55 -6.36
CA GLY A 28 38.72 13.54 -5.80
C GLY A 28 38.07 14.77 -5.13
N VAL A 29 36.75 14.71 -4.89
CA VAL A 29 35.96 15.79 -4.29
C VAL A 29 36.12 15.78 -2.76
N ILE A 30 36.26 14.60 -2.15
CA ILE A 30 36.52 14.47 -0.70
C ILE A 30 38.03 14.41 -0.46
N LYS A 31 38.58 15.48 0.13
CA LYS A 31 40.01 15.60 0.45
C LYS A 31 40.32 15.55 1.95
N ASP A 32 39.31 15.79 2.80
CA ASP A 32 39.45 15.85 4.26
C ASP A 32 38.44 14.94 4.98
N PRO A 33 38.83 14.29 6.11
CA PRO A 33 37.96 13.41 6.91
C PRO A 33 36.67 14.09 7.40
N ASP A 34 36.74 15.39 7.70
CA ASP A 34 35.58 16.18 8.15
C ASP A 34 34.54 16.39 7.05
N MET A 35 34.95 16.41 5.78
CA MET A 35 34.05 16.55 4.64
C MET A 35 33.32 15.24 4.36
N GLU A 36 34.00 14.10 4.52
CA GLU A 36 33.36 12.78 4.45
C GLU A 36 32.26 12.64 5.51
N LEU A 37 32.54 13.07 6.73
CA LEU A 37 31.61 12.94 7.86
C LEU A 37 30.35 13.79 7.64
N LYS A 38 30.51 15.00 7.10
CA LYS A 38 29.38 15.87 6.71
C LYS A 38 28.56 15.30 5.57
N ILE A 39 29.18 14.68 4.56
CA ILE A 39 28.47 14.04 3.45
C ILE A 39 27.70 12.82 3.92
N ARG A 40 28.30 11.98 4.79
CA ARG A 40 27.61 10.84 5.41
C ARG A 40 26.41 11.29 6.23
N GLN A 41 26.57 12.34 7.04
CA GLN A 41 25.47 12.94 7.81
C GLN A 41 24.37 13.47 6.88
N ALA A 42 24.73 14.22 5.83
CA ALA A 42 23.76 14.76 4.88
C ALA A 42 22.98 13.67 4.11
N LEU A 43 23.65 12.57 3.73
CA LEU A 43 23.02 11.42 3.10
C LEU A 43 22.08 10.69 4.07
N GLN A 44 22.52 10.48 5.32
CA GLN A 44 21.70 9.87 6.36
C GLN A 44 20.47 10.73 6.69
N ASP A 45 20.63 12.05 6.80
CA ASP A 45 19.54 13.00 7.02
C ASP A 45 18.57 13.04 5.83
N TYR A 46 19.07 12.91 4.60
CA TYR A 46 18.25 12.83 3.40
C TYR A 46 17.44 11.52 3.36
N GLU A 47 18.07 10.39 3.67
CA GLU A 47 17.37 9.09 3.76
C GLU A 47 16.31 9.10 4.86
N LEU A 48 16.61 9.69 6.02
CA LEU A 48 15.65 9.85 7.11
C LEU A 48 14.48 10.74 6.70
N LYS A 49 14.74 11.89 6.05
CA LYS A 49 13.68 12.78 5.54
C LYS A 49 12.80 12.09 4.50
N LYS A 50 13.40 11.32 3.59
CA LYS A 50 12.65 10.55 2.59
C LYS A 50 11.78 9.48 3.25
N SER A 51 12.34 8.72 4.19
CA SER A 51 11.60 7.72 4.95
C SER A 51 10.45 8.34 5.77
N GLN A 52 10.67 9.52 6.33
CA GLN A 52 9.65 10.27 7.06
C GLN A 52 8.51 10.71 6.12
N GLN A 53 8.83 11.22 4.93
CA GLN A 53 7.82 11.55 3.92
C GLN A 53 6.99 10.35 3.48
N ASP A 54 7.61 9.17 3.27
CA ASP A 54 6.89 7.95 2.92
C ASP A 54 5.91 7.53 4.04
N VAL A 55 6.32 7.68 5.30
CA VAL A 55 5.46 7.42 6.46
C VAL A 55 4.30 8.42 6.53
N ASP A 56 4.55 9.70 6.27
CA ASP A 56 3.52 10.74 6.33
C ASP A 56 2.52 10.59 5.16
N LEU A 57 2.96 10.23 3.95
CA LEU A 57 2.07 9.84 2.85
C LEU A 57 1.21 8.63 3.21
N SER A 58 1.80 7.64 3.88
CA SER A 58 1.07 6.45 4.34
C SER A 58 0.04 6.80 5.42
N LYS A 59 0.34 7.76 6.30
CA LYS A 59 -0.61 8.27 7.31
C LYS A 59 -1.76 9.04 6.67
N ILE A 60 -1.49 9.93 5.71
CA ILE A 60 -2.54 10.67 4.99
C ILE A 60 -3.54 9.69 4.35
N ALA A 61 -3.04 8.66 3.66
CA ALA A 61 -3.89 7.63 3.06
C ALA A 61 -4.65 6.78 4.10
N ALA A 62 -4.07 6.58 5.30
CA ALA A 62 -4.75 5.91 6.40
C ALA A 62 -5.83 6.79 7.05
N ASP A 63 -5.57 8.09 7.16
CA ASP A 63 -6.50 9.08 7.72
C ASP A 63 -7.72 9.30 6.81
N ASP A 64 -7.55 9.29 5.49
CA ASP A 64 -8.68 9.31 4.54
C ASP A 64 -9.60 8.09 4.75
N ARG A 65 -9.02 6.90 4.93
CA ARG A 65 -9.79 5.68 5.22
C ARG A 65 -10.44 5.74 6.61
N LYS A 66 -9.76 6.35 7.57
CA LYS A 66 -10.28 6.54 8.93
C LYS A 66 -11.47 7.50 8.92
N SER A 67 -11.39 8.61 8.19
CA SER A 67 -12.51 9.56 8.02
C SER A 67 -13.75 8.87 7.43
N ALA A 68 -13.57 8.02 6.41
CA ALA A 68 -14.66 7.21 5.86
C ALA A 68 -15.24 6.21 6.88
N ARG A 69 -14.42 5.66 7.77
CA ARG A 69 -14.88 4.76 8.84
C ARG A 69 -15.58 5.52 9.96
N ASP A 70 -15.11 6.71 10.31
CA ASP A 70 -15.71 7.60 11.29
C ASP A 70 -17.08 8.07 10.82
N MET A 71 -17.23 8.42 9.53
CA MET A 71 -18.52 8.70 8.90
C MET A 71 -19.49 7.51 9.08
N ASN A 72 -19.03 6.28 8.85
CA ASN A 72 -19.86 5.09 9.04
C ASN A 72 -20.28 4.90 10.51
N ILE A 73 -19.39 5.17 11.46
CA ILE A 73 -19.70 5.11 12.90
C ILE A 73 -20.75 6.17 13.26
N THR A 74 -20.58 7.40 12.79
CA THR A 74 -21.56 8.48 13.00
C THR A 74 -22.91 8.14 12.37
N SER A 75 -22.92 7.59 11.15
CA SER A 75 -24.14 7.12 10.48
C SER A 75 -24.86 6.01 11.25
N LEU A 76 -24.11 5.11 11.92
CA LEU A 76 -24.68 4.05 12.77
C LEU A 76 -25.36 4.60 14.04
N GLN A 77 -25.02 5.81 14.49
CA GLN A 77 -25.60 6.45 15.67
C GLN A 77 -26.91 7.21 15.40
N GLN A 78 -27.21 7.57 14.15
CA GLN A 78 -28.46 8.26 13.79
C GLN A 78 -29.68 7.33 13.85
N ASP A 79 -30.91 7.82 13.90
CA ASP A 79 -32.09 6.91 13.96
C ASP A 79 -32.53 6.34 12.60
N ASP A 80 -32.03 6.90 11.51
CA ASP A 80 -32.40 6.48 10.15
C ASP A 80 -31.81 5.10 9.79
N LYS A 81 -32.68 4.09 9.72
CA LYS A 81 -32.33 2.70 9.39
C LYS A 81 -31.83 2.54 7.95
N PHE A 82 -32.19 3.44 7.04
CA PHE A 82 -31.74 3.38 5.64
C PHE A 82 -30.25 3.67 5.55
N VAL A 83 -29.80 4.78 6.13
CA VAL A 83 -28.39 5.20 6.11
C VAL A 83 -27.49 4.18 6.79
N LYS A 84 -27.91 3.60 7.92
CA LYS A 84 -27.16 2.52 8.62
C LYS A 84 -26.92 1.29 7.76
N ARG A 85 -27.92 0.93 6.96
CA ARG A 85 -27.93 -0.32 6.19
C ARG A 85 -27.44 -0.13 4.77
N PHE A 86 -27.34 1.10 4.29
CA PHE A 86 -26.97 1.41 2.91
C PHE A 86 -25.66 0.74 2.49
N ILE A 87 -24.62 0.77 3.32
CA ILE A 87 -23.32 0.17 2.99
C ILE A 87 -23.40 -1.35 2.90
N TYR A 88 -24.10 -1.99 3.83
CA TYR A 88 -24.33 -3.43 3.78
C TYR A 88 -25.20 -3.81 2.59
N MET A 89 -26.24 -3.04 2.29
CA MET A 89 -27.11 -3.24 1.14
C MET A 89 -26.33 -3.09 -0.17
N TYR A 90 -25.56 -2.03 -0.31
CA TYR A 90 -24.69 -1.78 -1.46
C TYR A 90 -23.69 -2.91 -1.66
N ALA A 91 -23.00 -3.34 -0.59
CA ALA A 91 -22.05 -4.44 -0.64
C ALA A 91 -22.73 -5.75 -1.05
N SER A 92 -23.88 -6.08 -0.45
CA SER A 92 -24.64 -7.30 -0.76
C SER A 92 -25.18 -7.31 -2.18
N ILE A 93 -25.78 -6.21 -2.65
CA ILE A 93 -26.31 -6.10 -4.02
C ILE A 93 -25.16 -6.23 -5.02
N THR A 94 -24.07 -5.49 -4.83
CA THR A 94 -22.95 -5.49 -5.77
C THR A 94 -22.26 -6.86 -5.81
N THR A 95 -22.10 -7.50 -4.64
CA THR A 95 -21.58 -8.88 -4.54
C THR A 95 -22.51 -9.85 -5.27
N PHE A 96 -23.82 -9.77 -5.04
CA PHE A 96 -24.80 -10.61 -5.70
C PHE A 96 -24.79 -10.44 -7.22
N VAL A 97 -24.78 -9.19 -7.73
CA VAL A 97 -24.68 -8.90 -9.16
C VAL A 97 -23.40 -9.46 -9.76
N THR A 98 -22.29 -9.39 -9.04
CA THR A 98 -21.01 -9.94 -9.48
C THR A 98 -21.06 -11.45 -9.61
N PHE A 99 -21.56 -12.15 -8.60
CA PHE A 99 -21.70 -13.61 -8.65
C PHE A 99 -22.73 -14.04 -9.70
N LEU A 100 -23.82 -13.30 -9.86
CA LEU A 100 -24.81 -13.54 -10.90
C LEU A 100 -24.18 -13.41 -12.29
N TYR A 101 -23.37 -12.38 -12.52
CA TYR A 101 -22.65 -12.21 -13.78
C TYR A 101 -21.69 -13.36 -14.05
N ILE A 102 -20.88 -13.77 -13.05
CA ILE A 102 -19.97 -14.90 -13.17
C ILE A 102 -20.75 -16.19 -13.50
N PHE A 103 -21.87 -16.41 -12.83
CA PHE A 103 -22.75 -17.54 -13.09
C PHE A 103 -23.27 -17.54 -14.54
N LEU A 104 -23.79 -16.41 -15.04
CA LEU A 104 -24.28 -16.29 -16.41
C LEU A 104 -23.18 -16.54 -17.44
N VAL A 105 -21.99 -15.98 -17.24
CA VAL A 105 -20.86 -16.16 -18.17
C VAL A 105 -20.31 -17.59 -18.15
N THR A 106 -20.44 -18.30 -17.03
CA THR A 106 -19.93 -19.68 -16.88
C THR A 106 -20.89 -20.72 -17.46
N PHE A 107 -22.21 -20.54 -17.26
CA PHE A 107 -23.20 -21.56 -17.59
C PHE A 107 -24.03 -21.25 -18.84
N TRP A 108 -24.03 -20.02 -19.33
CA TRP A 108 -24.79 -19.62 -20.52
C TRP A 108 -23.91 -19.55 -21.76
N THR A 109 -24.47 -19.86 -22.93
CA THR A 109 -23.76 -19.73 -24.21
C THR A 109 -23.66 -18.26 -24.61
N ILE A 110 -22.43 -17.75 -24.63
CA ILE A 110 -22.15 -16.37 -25.04
C ILE A 110 -21.87 -16.36 -26.55
N PRO A 111 -22.46 -15.43 -27.31
CA PRO A 111 -22.09 -15.22 -28.71
C PRO A 111 -20.59 -14.95 -28.86
N GLU A 112 -19.95 -15.51 -29.89
CA GLU A 112 -18.48 -15.43 -30.06
C GLU A 112 -17.97 -13.98 -30.11
N THR A 113 -18.75 -13.06 -30.69
CA THR A 113 -18.46 -11.62 -30.70
C THR A 113 -18.36 -11.00 -29.31
N ASN A 114 -19.01 -11.59 -28.32
CA ASN A 114 -19.18 -11.05 -26.98
C ASN A 114 -18.24 -11.68 -25.95
N VAL A 115 -17.54 -12.77 -26.29
CA VAL A 115 -16.65 -13.49 -25.37
C VAL A 115 -15.56 -12.58 -24.81
N ARG A 116 -14.91 -11.78 -25.68
CA ARG A 116 -13.85 -10.85 -25.24
C ARG A 116 -14.34 -9.76 -24.28
N PHE A 117 -15.58 -9.28 -24.50
CA PHE A 117 -16.20 -8.34 -23.58
C PHE A 117 -16.49 -9.02 -22.25
N ALA A 118 -16.97 -10.28 -22.29
CA ALA A 118 -17.27 -11.05 -21.10
C ALA A 118 -16.04 -11.26 -20.22
N ASP A 119 -14.91 -11.65 -20.81
CA ASP A 119 -13.63 -11.87 -20.13
C ASP A 119 -13.08 -10.57 -19.51
N THR A 120 -13.17 -9.45 -20.24
CA THR A 120 -12.69 -8.15 -19.75
C THR A 120 -13.48 -7.71 -18.52
N VAL A 121 -14.81 -7.83 -18.56
CA VAL A 121 -15.68 -7.47 -17.43
C VAL A 121 -15.47 -8.43 -16.26
N LEU A 122 -15.29 -9.73 -16.52
CA LEU A 122 -15.00 -10.73 -15.49
C LEU A 122 -13.69 -10.41 -14.78
N GLY A 123 -12.63 -10.08 -15.52
CA GLY A 123 -11.35 -9.64 -14.97
C GLY A 123 -11.48 -8.37 -14.11
N PHE A 124 -12.25 -7.39 -14.57
CA PHE A 124 -12.53 -6.16 -13.81
C PHE A 124 -13.29 -6.44 -12.51
N PHE A 125 -14.31 -7.31 -12.54
CA PHE A 125 -15.08 -7.66 -11.35
C PHE A 125 -14.24 -8.37 -10.29
N LEU A 126 -13.38 -9.31 -10.70
CA LEU A 126 -12.47 -10.00 -9.78
C LEU A 126 -11.38 -9.07 -9.23
N GLY A 127 -10.71 -8.31 -10.11
CA GLY A 127 -9.52 -7.54 -9.77
C GLY A 127 -9.81 -6.21 -9.08
N THR A 128 -10.89 -5.53 -9.45
CA THR A 128 -11.20 -4.19 -8.92
C THR A 128 -12.36 -4.24 -7.95
N LEU A 129 -13.50 -4.77 -8.38
CA LEU A 129 -14.74 -4.64 -7.61
C LEU A 129 -14.73 -5.49 -6.34
N LEU A 130 -14.45 -6.80 -6.45
CA LEU A 130 -14.36 -7.68 -5.27
C LEU A 130 -13.18 -7.29 -4.37
N ALA A 131 -12.03 -6.96 -4.94
CA ALA A 131 -10.86 -6.52 -4.18
C ALA A 131 -11.16 -5.26 -3.36
N THR A 132 -11.90 -4.30 -3.91
CA THR A 132 -12.30 -3.07 -3.21
C THR A 132 -13.25 -3.38 -2.05
N ILE A 133 -14.25 -4.24 -2.26
CA ILE A 133 -15.19 -4.66 -1.21
C ILE A 133 -14.44 -5.38 -0.08
N ILE A 134 -13.58 -6.34 -0.40
CA ILE A 134 -12.78 -7.07 0.60
C ILE A 134 -11.89 -6.09 1.37
N THR A 135 -11.21 -5.19 0.67
CA THR A 135 -10.34 -4.17 1.28
C THR A 135 -11.13 -3.23 2.19
N PHE A 136 -12.37 -2.87 1.83
CA PHE A 136 -13.23 -2.02 2.65
C PHE A 136 -13.65 -2.70 3.97
N PHE A 137 -14.03 -3.98 3.93
CA PHE A 137 -14.52 -4.68 5.13
C PHE A 137 -13.40 -5.24 6.01
N PHE A 138 -12.35 -5.80 5.42
CA PHE A 138 -11.26 -6.47 6.15
C PHE A 138 -10.01 -5.59 6.32
N GLY A 139 -9.96 -4.46 5.63
CA GLY A 139 -8.79 -3.59 5.60
C GLY A 139 -7.68 -4.15 4.70
N SER A 140 -6.78 -3.28 4.26
CA SER A 140 -5.56 -3.69 3.58
C SER A 140 -4.56 -4.29 4.58
N SER A 141 -3.84 -5.35 4.19
CA SER A 141 -2.75 -5.97 4.96
C SER A 141 -1.62 -5.01 5.40
N SER A 142 -1.57 -3.79 4.84
CA SER A 142 -0.65 -2.71 5.19
C SER A 142 -0.69 -2.31 6.67
N SER A 143 -1.83 -2.43 7.36
CA SER A 143 -1.94 -2.10 8.79
C SER A 143 -1.17 -3.07 9.68
N SER A 144 -1.13 -4.35 9.31
CA SER A 144 -0.33 -5.36 10.01
C SER A 144 1.16 -5.12 9.80
N LEU A 145 1.58 -4.76 8.60
CA LEU A 145 2.98 -4.42 8.30
C LEU A 145 3.46 -3.21 9.12
N ALA A 146 2.64 -2.17 9.25
CA ALA A 146 2.98 -1.00 10.08
C ALA A 146 3.16 -1.38 11.56
N LYS A 147 2.30 -2.26 12.10
CA LYS A 147 2.44 -2.78 13.47
C LYS A 147 3.71 -3.61 13.63
N THR A 148 4.02 -4.47 12.67
CA THR A 148 5.25 -5.27 12.68
C THR A 148 6.50 -4.40 12.64
N GLN A 149 6.52 -3.32 11.86
CA GLN A 149 7.66 -2.39 11.80
C GLN A 149 7.86 -1.61 13.11
N VAL A 150 6.78 -1.20 13.79
CA VAL A 150 6.86 -0.56 15.11
C VAL A 150 7.40 -1.55 16.15
N ILE A 151 6.92 -2.81 16.12
CA ILE A 151 7.42 -3.86 17.00
C ILE A 151 8.91 -4.15 16.74
N ASP A 152 9.34 -4.26 15.48
CA ASP A 152 10.74 -4.47 15.13
C ASP A 152 11.64 -3.31 15.61
N LYS A 153 11.18 -2.06 15.48
CA LYS A 153 11.88 -0.88 16.04
C LYS A 153 11.97 -0.90 17.57
N LEU A 154 10.93 -1.37 18.27
CA LEU A 154 10.92 -1.47 19.73
C LEU A 154 11.78 -2.64 20.25
N VAL A 155 11.88 -3.73 19.47
CA VAL A 155 12.68 -4.91 19.81
C VAL A 155 14.17 -4.66 19.51
N ARG A 156 14.51 -4.00 18.40
CA ARG A 156 15.89 -3.65 18.02
C ARG A 156 16.41 -2.37 18.69
N GLY A 157 15.53 -1.59 19.31
CA GLY A 157 15.86 -0.37 20.06
C GLY A 157 16.23 -0.63 21.53
N LYS A 158 16.38 -1.90 21.93
CA LYS A 158 17.02 -2.34 23.17
C LYS A 158 18.31 -3.07 22.83
#